data_AF-A0AAW0Y6X2-F1
#
_entry.id   AF-A0AAW0Y6X2-F1
#
_cell.length_a   1.000
_cell.length_b   1.000
_cell.length_c   1.000
_cell.angle_alpha   90.00
_cell.angle_beta   90.00
_cell.angle_gamma   90.00
#
_symmetry.space_group_name_H-M   'P 1'
#
loop_
_entity.id
_entity.type
_entity.pdbx_description
1 polymer ?
#
loop_
_entity_poly.entity_id
_entity_poly.type
_entity_poly.pdbx_seq_one_letter_code
_entity_poly.pdbx_strand_id
1 'polypeptide(L)'
;MDFDEILYDLGEYGTYQKMILWFLLLPGTMPCGFHAYNQLFMASTPDHWCRVPSLDHANLSLYLTKNLSIPYDNETQQYSRCLRYDYNFTEQFEILDDLSQVWGRGGVTRPPDTTKVIPCDLGWHYDLEKHATSVVSDWDLVCEKSFLPTLALVLLGTSGLVGNFL
;
A
#
# COMPACT_ATOMS: atom_id res chain seq x y z
N MET A 1 13.85 -39.39 31.40
CA MET A 1 13.12 -38.58 32.39
C MET A 1 12.51 -37.46 31.60
N ASP A 2 11.20 -37.49 31.43
CA ASP A 2 10.49 -36.41 30.76
C ASP A 2 10.49 -35.18 31.66
N PHE A 3 10.72 -34.00 31.08
CA PHE A 3 10.82 -32.76 31.85
C PHE A 3 9.51 -32.47 32.62
N ASP A 4 8.38 -32.95 32.08
CA ASP A 4 7.06 -32.82 32.68
C ASP A 4 6.88 -33.64 33.96
N GLU A 5 7.56 -34.80 34.12
CA GLU A 5 7.51 -35.57 35.38
C GLU A 5 8.22 -34.83 36.52
N ILE A 6 9.30 -34.09 36.22
CA ILE A 6 10.08 -33.33 37.20
C ILE A 6 9.29 -32.09 37.69
N LEU A 7 8.44 -31.51 36.82
CA LEU A 7 7.60 -30.37 37.14
C LEU A 7 6.48 -30.72 38.15
N TYR A 8 5.98 -31.95 38.12
CA TYR A 8 4.99 -32.44 39.09
C TYR A 8 5.58 -32.50 40.51
N ASP A 9 6.82 -32.98 40.64
CA ASP A 9 7.53 -33.09 41.93
C ASP A 9 7.90 -31.72 42.54
N LEU A 10 8.06 -30.68 41.72
CA LEU A 10 8.41 -29.32 42.16
C LEU A 10 7.19 -28.47 42.58
N GLY A 11 5.97 -28.96 42.37
CA GLY A 11 4.72 -28.26 42.66
C GLY A 11 4.30 -27.31 41.52
N GLU A 12 3.19 -27.64 40.86
CA GLU A 12 2.70 -26.89 39.70
C GLU A 12 2.26 -25.45 40.07
N TYR A 13 2.72 -24.47 39.30
CA TYR A 13 2.18 -23.09 39.28
C TYR A 13 2.32 -22.27 40.57
N GLY A 14 3.46 -22.42 41.25
CA GLY A 14 3.81 -21.67 42.47
C GLY A 14 3.91 -20.15 42.29
N THR A 15 3.91 -19.41 43.40
CA THR A 15 4.02 -17.93 43.43
C THR A 15 5.26 -17.40 42.72
N TYR A 16 6.39 -18.12 42.82
CA TYR A 16 7.62 -17.75 42.13
C TYR A 16 7.50 -17.86 40.59
N GLN A 17 6.87 -18.91 40.09
CA GLN A 17 6.62 -19.10 38.65
C GLN A 17 5.69 -18.00 38.10
N LYS A 18 4.64 -17.65 38.87
CA LYS A 18 3.77 -16.50 38.55
C LYS A 18 4.55 -15.18 38.55
N MET A 19 5.45 -14.97 39.50
CA MET A 19 6.26 -13.76 39.58
C MET A 19 7.20 -13.63 38.37
N ILE A 20 7.90 -14.71 37.98
CA ILE A 20 8.73 -14.73 36.77
C ILE A 20 7.88 -14.46 35.52
N LEU A 21 6.72 -15.10 35.40
CA LEU A 21 5.85 -14.92 34.26
C LEU A 21 5.44 -13.45 34.09
N TRP A 22 4.93 -12.84 35.16
CA TRP A 22 4.40 -11.47 35.12
C TRP A 22 5.48 -10.38 35.04
N PHE A 23 6.62 -10.57 35.70
CA PHE A 23 7.64 -9.52 35.83
C PHE A 23 8.85 -9.70 34.90
N LEU A 24 9.07 -10.89 34.32
CA LEU A 24 10.21 -11.16 33.45
C LEU A 24 9.77 -11.57 32.04
N LEU A 25 9.01 -12.66 31.92
CA LEU A 25 8.65 -13.22 30.61
C LEU A 25 7.70 -12.32 29.84
N LEU A 26 6.61 -11.88 30.47
CA LEU A 26 5.57 -11.09 29.81
C LEU A 26 6.09 -9.71 29.34
N PRO A 27 6.85 -8.94 30.15
CA PRO A 27 7.48 -7.71 29.68
C PRO A 27 8.54 -7.94 28.59
N GLY A 28 9.25 -9.08 28.62
CA GLY A 28 10.25 -9.42 27.61
C GLY A 28 9.67 -9.84 26.27
N THR A 29 8.54 -10.57 26.26
CA THR A 29 7.92 -11.08 25.03
C THR A 29 6.92 -10.12 24.40
N MET A 30 6.30 -9.23 25.19
CA MET A 30 5.34 -8.23 24.68
C MET A 30 5.90 -7.39 23.52
N PRO A 31 7.10 -6.79 23.60
CA PRO A 31 7.68 -6.02 22.50
C PRO A 31 7.84 -6.84 21.22
N CYS A 32 8.17 -8.13 21.33
CA CYS A 32 8.32 -9.03 20.19
C CYS A 32 6.98 -9.23 19.47
N GLY A 33 5.90 -9.45 20.23
CA GLY A 33 4.55 -9.56 19.69
C GLY A 33 4.10 -8.28 18.99
N PHE A 34 4.24 -7.14 19.65
CA PHE A 34 3.89 -5.83 19.06
C PHE A 34 4.67 -5.56 17.77
N HIS A 35 5.97 -5.86 17.74
CA HIS A 35 6.77 -5.69 16.53
C HIS A 35 6.27 -6.55 15.37
N ALA A 36 5.94 -7.82 15.60
CA ALA A 36 5.40 -8.71 14.58
C ALA A 36 4.05 -8.21 14.03
N TYR A 37 3.14 -7.77 14.90
CA TYR A 37 1.82 -7.28 14.45
C TYR A 37 1.88 -5.90 13.80
N ASN A 38 2.78 -5.01 14.23
CA ASN A 38 2.94 -3.68 13.63
C ASN A 38 3.27 -3.75 12.14
N GLN A 39 3.96 -4.80 11.69
CA GLN A 39 4.29 -4.98 10.27
C GLN A 39 3.04 -5.11 9.39
N LEU A 40 1.96 -5.73 9.90
CA LEU A 40 0.70 -5.84 9.17
C LEU A 40 0.05 -4.48 8.94
N PHE A 41 0.09 -3.60 9.94
CA PHE A 41 -0.47 -2.26 9.83
C PHE A 41 0.39 -1.35 8.93
N MET A 42 1.71 -1.50 8.98
CA MET A 42 2.64 -0.75 8.13
C MET A 42 2.58 -1.16 6.65
N ALA A 43 2.10 -2.36 6.33
CA ALA A 43 1.97 -2.88 4.98
C ALA A 43 0.59 -2.60 4.33
N SER A 44 -0.24 -1.75 4.93
CA SER A 44 -1.53 -1.38 4.34
C SER A 44 -1.35 -0.68 2.99
N THR A 45 -2.17 -1.04 2.01
CA THR A 45 -2.15 -0.47 0.65
C THR A 45 -3.16 0.69 0.56
N PRO A 46 -2.74 1.97 0.59
CA PRO A 46 -3.66 3.09 0.38
C PRO A 46 -4.22 3.08 -1.06
N ASP A 47 -5.35 3.77 -1.26
CA ASP A 47 -5.89 3.98 -2.60
C ASP A 47 -4.90 4.83 -3.41
N HIS A 48 -4.66 4.43 -4.65
CA HIS A 48 -3.59 4.99 -5.47
C HIS A 48 -3.96 5.08 -6.94
N TRP A 49 -3.27 5.95 -7.65
CA TRP A 49 -3.42 6.14 -9.08
C TRP A 49 -2.10 6.54 -9.74
N CYS A 50 -2.00 6.37 -11.07
CA CYS A 50 -0.81 6.75 -11.82
C CYS A 50 -0.54 8.26 -11.68
N ARG A 51 0.75 8.60 -11.52
CA ARG A 51 1.23 9.97 -11.64
C ARG A 51 1.49 10.33 -13.11
N VAL A 52 1.11 11.53 -13.52
CA VAL A 52 1.35 12.06 -14.87
C VAL A 52 1.99 13.44 -14.75
N PRO A 53 3.32 13.55 -14.87
CA PRO A 53 4.05 14.80 -14.68
C PRO A 53 3.56 15.94 -15.57
N SER A 54 3.08 15.65 -16.78
CA SER A 54 2.53 16.68 -17.68
C SER A 54 1.29 17.38 -17.12
N LEU A 55 0.49 16.70 -16.28
CA LEU A 55 -0.70 17.29 -15.63
C LEU A 55 -0.38 17.90 -14.27
N ASP A 56 0.71 17.49 -13.61
CA ASP A 56 1.13 18.06 -12.32
C ASP A 56 1.41 19.57 -12.43
N HIS A 57 1.96 20.02 -13.57
CA HIS A 57 2.28 21.43 -13.82
C HIS A 57 1.03 22.32 -13.94
N ALA A 58 -0.12 21.69 -14.21
CA ALA A 58 -1.31 22.37 -14.66
C ALA A 58 -2.28 22.71 -13.51
N ASN A 59 -2.00 22.29 -12.26
CA ASN A 59 -2.85 22.51 -11.09
C ASN A 59 -4.34 22.18 -11.33
N LEU A 60 -4.63 21.09 -12.07
CA LEU A 60 -5.99 20.63 -12.32
C LEU A 60 -6.64 20.03 -11.07
N SER A 61 -7.98 19.99 -11.06
CA SER A 61 -8.71 19.22 -10.05
C SER A 61 -8.41 17.73 -10.17
N LEU A 62 -8.32 17.04 -9.03
CA LEU A 62 -8.01 15.61 -8.96
C LEU A 62 -8.96 14.77 -9.82
N TYR A 63 -10.26 15.12 -9.85
CA TYR A 63 -11.25 14.45 -10.69
C TYR A 63 -10.91 14.55 -12.17
N LEU A 64 -10.54 15.75 -12.64
CA LEU A 64 -10.24 16.00 -14.04
C LEU A 64 -8.95 15.26 -14.45
N THR A 65 -7.94 15.28 -13.57
CA THR A 65 -6.69 14.54 -13.77
C THR A 65 -6.93 13.04 -13.90
N LYS A 66 -7.74 12.45 -13.01
CA LYS A 66 -8.10 11.02 -13.09
C LYS A 66 -8.87 10.69 -14.37
N ASN A 67 -9.86 11.51 -14.74
CA ASN A 67 -10.67 11.28 -15.94
C ASN A 67 -9.87 11.35 -17.25
N LEU A 68 -8.84 12.19 -17.30
CA LEU A 68 -7.95 12.32 -18.45
C LEU A 68 -6.91 11.21 -18.53
N SER A 69 -6.30 10.85 -17.40
CA SER A 69 -5.13 9.98 -17.39
C SER A 69 -5.45 8.50 -17.23
N ILE A 70 -6.57 8.16 -16.60
CA ILE A 70 -6.86 6.79 -16.15
C ILE A 70 -8.06 6.22 -16.89
N PRO A 71 -7.98 4.98 -17.41
CA PRO A 71 -9.14 4.32 -17.98
C PRO A 71 -10.18 4.02 -16.90
N TYR A 72 -11.39 4.51 -17.16
CA TYR A 72 -12.57 4.24 -16.35
C TYR A 72 -13.27 3.00 -16.89
N ASP A 73 -13.45 2.04 -16.00
CA ASP A 73 -14.14 0.79 -16.29
C ASP A 73 -15.64 0.97 -16.01
N ASN A 74 -16.44 0.83 -17.07
CA ASN A 74 -17.89 1.01 -17.00
C ASN A 74 -18.59 -0.14 -16.27
N GLU A 75 -17.99 -1.34 -16.20
CA GLU A 75 -18.59 -2.49 -15.53
C GLU A 75 -18.48 -2.37 -14.01
N THR A 76 -17.28 -2.03 -13.53
CA THR A 76 -17.00 -1.87 -12.10
C THR A 76 -17.33 -0.47 -11.58
N GLN A 77 -17.64 0.48 -12.47
CA GLN A 77 -17.87 1.90 -12.16
C GLN A 77 -16.68 2.55 -11.42
N GLN A 78 -15.47 2.07 -11.69
CA GLN A 78 -14.25 2.50 -11.01
C GLN A 78 -13.13 2.84 -12.00
N TYR A 79 -12.23 3.73 -11.56
CA TYR A 79 -11.01 4.01 -12.29
C TYR A 79 -9.99 2.90 -12.06
N SER A 80 -9.27 2.52 -13.12
CA SER A 80 -8.20 1.54 -13.03
C SER A 80 -7.05 2.07 -12.17
N ARG A 81 -6.66 1.33 -11.13
CA ARG A 81 -5.57 1.79 -10.24
C ARG A 81 -4.18 1.71 -10.87
N CYS A 82 -3.96 0.70 -11.72
CA CYS A 82 -2.63 0.29 -12.20
C CYS A 82 -2.30 0.67 -13.65
N LEU A 83 -3.23 1.29 -14.36
CA LEU A 83 -3.17 1.52 -15.79
C LEU A 83 -3.41 3.00 -16.09
N ARG A 84 -2.75 3.51 -17.12
CA ARG A 84 -3.01 4.83 -17.70
C ARG A 84 -3.13 4.77 -19.21
N TYR A 85 -3.73 5.81 -19.78
CA TYR A 85 -3.66 6.02 -21.22
C TYR A 85 -2.25 6.42 -21.66
N ASP A 86 -1.80 5.81 -22.74
CA ASP A 86 -0.60 6.18 -23.49
C ASP A 86 -0.96 7.33 -24.44
N TYR A 87 -1.11 8.51 -23.85
CA TYR A 87 -1.55 9.71 -24.56
C TYR A 87 -0.57 10.85 -24.27
N ASN A 88 -0.22 11.63 -25.29
CA ASN A 88 0.62 12.81 -25.14
C ASN A 88 -0.19 13.96 -24.54
N PHE A 89 -0.22 14.03 -23.21
CA PHE A 89 -0.93 15.07 -22.48
C PHE A 89 -0.38 16.49 -22.70
N THR A 90 0.85 16.62 -23.20
CA THR A 90 1.51 17.91 -23.46
C THR A 90 0.78 18.74 -24.52
N GLU A 91 0.33 18.11 -25.61
CA GLU A 91 -0.37 18.80 -26.71
C GLU A 91 -1.77 19.29 -26.28
N GLN A 92 -2.45 18.51 -25.43
CA GLN A 92 -3.71 18.95 -24.83
C GLN A 92 -3.47 20.06 -23.82
N PHE A 93 -2.36 20.04 -23.08
CA PHE A 93 -2.09 21.05 -22.04
C PHE A 93 -1.88 22.45 -22.61
N GLU A 94 -1.28 22.59 -23.80
CA GLU A 94 -1.22 23.89 -24.50
C GLU A 94 -2.62 24.46 -24.79
N ILE A 95 -3.63 23.59 -24.97
CA ILE A 95 -5.04 23.97 -25.10
C ILE A 95 -5.67 24.22 -23.71
N LEU A 96 -5.15 23.58 -22.66
CA LEU A 96 -5.63 23.70 -21.28
C LEU A 96 -5.14 24.98 -20.55
N ASP A 97 -4.03 25.58 -20.96
CA ASP A 97 -3.54 26.84 -20.36
C ASP A 97 -4.37 28.07 -20.82
N ASP A 98 -5.10 27.93 -21.94
CA ASP A 98 -6.06 28.94 -22.44
C ASP A 98 -7.49 28.77 -21.85
N LEU A 99 -7.69 27.86 -20.88
CA LEU A 99 -9.00 27.53 -20.27
C LEU A 99 -9.52 28.56 -19.26
N SER A 100 -9.25 29.85 -19.44
CA SER A 100 -10.29 30.82 -19.08
C SER A 100 -11.40 30.89 -20.14
N GLN A 101 -11.16 30.39 -21.37
CA GLN A 101 -12.06 30.53 -22.53
C GLN A 101 -12.87 29.27 -22.90
N VAL A 102 -12.46 28.07 -22.47
CA VAL A 102 -13.05 26.79 -22.92
C VAL A 102 -14.17 26.26 -22.01
N TRP A 103 -14.39 26.85 -20.82
CA TRP A 103 -15.57 26.55 -19.99
C TRP A 103 -16.90 26.82 -20.71
N GLY A 104 -16.88 27.49 -21.88
CA GLY A 104 -18.06 27.80 -22.70
C GLY A 104 -18.28 26.98 -23.98
N ARG A 105 -17.36 26.12 -24.42
CA ARG A 105 -17.52 25.32 -25.66
C ARG A 105 -16.95 23.92 -25.52
N GLY A 106 -17.81 22.93 -25.26
CA GLY A 106 -17.51 21.50 -25.48
C GLY A 106 -16.33 20.98 -24.66
N GLY A 107 -16.61 20.68 -23.40
CA GLY A 107 -15.61 20.44 -22.35
C GLY A 107 -14.61 19.32 -22.63
N VAL A 108 -13.55 19.35 -21.80
CA VAL A 108 -12.47 18.37 -21.73
C VAL A 108 -13.01 16.95 -21.96
N THR A 109 -12.74 16.41 -23.15
CA THR A 109 -13.20 15.09 -23.55
C THR A 109 -12.18 14.06 -23.10
N ARG A 110 -12.68 12.97 -22.51
CA ARG A 110 -11.89 11.76 -22.21
C ARG A 110 -11.14 11.32 -23.48
N PRO A 111 -9.90 10.79 -23.38
CA PRO A 111 -9.22 10.22 -24.53
C PRO A 111 -10.14 9.22 -25.25
N PRO A 112 -10.13 9.17 -26.58
CA PRO A 112 -10.96 8.23 -27.33
C PRO A 112 -10.68 6.79 -26.86
N ASP A 113 -11.72 5.95 -26.81
CA ASP A 113 -11.63 4.58 -26.29
C ASP A 113 -10.64 3.68 -27.06
N THR A 114 -10.19 4.11 -28.24
CA THR A 114 -9.14 3.46 -29.03
C THR A 114 -7.72 3.74 -28.54
N THR A 115 -7.56 4.60 -27.54
CA THR A 115 -6.26 4.96 -26.99
C THR A 115 -5.64 3.76 -26.29
N LYS A 116 -4.37 3.50 -26.61
CA LYS A 116 -3.63 2.39 -26.00
C LYS A 116 -3.48 2.62 -24.51
N VAL A 117 -3.64 1.55 -23.73
CA VAL A 117 -3.48 1.56 -22.28
C VAL A 117 -2.15 0.88 -21.91
N ILE A 118 -1.41 1.49 -20.99
CA ILE A 118 -0.10 1.00 -20.52
C ILE A 118 -0.06 0.97 -18.98
N PRO A 119 0.79 0.13 -18.36
CA PRO A 119 1.01 0.18 -16.93
C PRO A 119 1.61 1.53 -16.50
N CYS A 120 1.33 1.97 -15.28
CA CYS A 120 1.92 3.21 -14.77
C CYS A 120 3.45 3.08 -14.69
N ASP A 121 4.14 4.00 -15.34
CA ASP A 121 5.59 4.06 -15.51
C ASP A 121 6.23 5.32 -14.89
N LEU A 122 5.40 6.34 -14.59
CA LEU A 122 5.83 7.67 -14.14
C LEU A 122 5.55 7.93 -12.65
N GLY A 123 5.45 6.87 -11.85
CA GLY A 123 5.20 6.91 -10.40
C GLY A 123 3.71 6.93 -10.03
N TRP A 124 3.43 7.25 -8.76
CA TRP A 124 2.12 7.09 -8.14
C TRP A 124 1.72 8.29 -7.29
N HIS A 125 0.40 8.52 -7.20
CA HIS A 125 -0.20 9.35 -6.17
C HIS A 125 -1.03 8.47 -5.25
N TYR A 126 -0.99 8.80 -3.96
CA TYR A 126 -1.66 8.07 -2.89
C TYR A 126 -2.68 8.98 -2.20
N ASP A 127 -3.87 8.44 -1.91
CA ASP A 127 -4.83 9.09 -1.02
C ASP A 127 -4.40 8.89 0.44
N LEU A 128 -3.73 9.91 0.97
CA LEU A 128 -3.27 9.97 2.36
C LEU A 128 -4.27 10.70 3.27
N GLU A 129 -5.45 11.10 2.80
CA GLU A 129 -6.44 11.77 3.65
C GLU A 129 -7.02 10.81 4.70
N LYS A 130 -7.13 9.53 4.36
CA LYS A 130 -7.73 8.49 5.22
C LYS A 130 -6.71 7.62 5.94
N HIS A 131 -5.47 7.58 5.45
CA HIS A 131 -4.43 6.69 5.96
C HIS A 131 -3.10 7.42 6.11
N ALA A 132 -2.39 7.15 7.21
CA ALA A 132 -0.99 7.54 7.34
C ALA A 132 -0.14 6.84 6.26
N THR A 133 1.05 7.38 5.98
CA THR A 133 2.01 6.77 5.05
C THR A 133 2.31 5.33 5.47
N SER A 134 2.46 4.46 4.48
CA SER A 134 2.73 3.04 4.67
C SER A 134 3.98 2.63 3.91
N VAL A 135 4.55 1.48 4.28
CA VAL A 135 5.71 0.92 3.56
C VAL A 135 5.37 0.70 2.07
N VAL A 136 4.10 0.46 1.75
CA VAL A 136 3.65 0.34 0.36
C VAL A 136 3.73 1.66 -0.38
N SER A 137 3.28 2.76 0.22
CA SER A 137 3.34 4.09 -0.41
C SER A 137 4.75 4.66 -0.47
N ASP A 138 5.59 4.34 0.51
CA ASP A 138 6.96 4.88 0.58
C ASP A 138 7.90 4.23 -0.46
N TRP A 139 7.63 2.99 -0.85
CA TRP A 139 8.47 2.20 -1.75
C TRP A 139 7.77 1.83 -3.08
N ASP A 140 6.62 2.44 -3.36
CA ASP A 140 5.81 2.18 -4.57
C ASP A 140 5.53 0.68 -4.81
N LEU A 141 5.16 -0.05 -3.75
CA LEU A 141 4.94 -1.52 -3.79
C LEU A 141 3.52 -1.88 -4.25
N VAL A 142 3.08 -1.29 -5.35
CA VAL A 142 1.72 -1.46 -5.89
C VAL A 142 1.73 -2.23 -7.22
N CYS A 143 0.56 -2.72 -7.63
CA CYS A 143 0.35 -3.39 -8.91
C CYS A 143 1.29 -4.58 -9.13
N GLU A 144 2.24 -4.51 -10.06
CA GLU A 144 3.22 -5.59 -10.32
C GLU A 144 4.07 -5.92 -9.07
N LYS A 145 4.30 -4.93 -8.20
CA LYS A 145 5.08 -5.07 -6.97
C LYS A 145 4.26 -5.35 -5.71
N SER A 146 2.93 -5.53 -5.86
CA SER A 146 2.01 -5.73 -4.73
C SER A 146 2.26 -7.00 -3.91
N PHE A 147 2.97 -7.99 -4.47
CA PHE A 147 3.31 -9.22 -3.74
C PHE A 147 4.52 -9.06 -2.80
N LEU A 148 5.34 -8.01 -2.98
CA LEU A 148 6.59 -7.83 -2.21
C LEU A 148 6.38 -7.70 -0.69
N PRO A 149 5.38 -6.94 -0.19
CA PRO A 149 5.07 -6.90 1.24
C PRO A 149 4.71 -8.30 1.80
N THR A 150 3.92 -9.07 1.06
CA THR A 150 3.55 -10.44 1.45
C THR A 150 4.77 -11.36 1.45
N LEU A 151 5.65 -11.25 0.45
CA LEU A 151 6.90 -12.00 0.40
C LEU A 151 7.79 -11.70 1.61
N ALA A 152 7.92 -10.43 2.00
CA ALA A 152 8.69 -10.04 3.18
C ALA A 152 8.13 -10.69 4.46
N LEU A 153 6.80 -10.75 4.61
CA LEU A 153 6.16 -11.42 5.75
C LEU A 153 6.41 -12.93 5.75
N VAL A 154 6.37 -13.58 4.58
CA VAL A 154 6.68 -15.01 4.45
C VAL A 154 8.14 -15.29 4.80
N LEU A 155 9.07 -14.46 4.35
CA LEU A 155 10.48 -14.56 4.70
C LEU A 155 10.71 -14.38 6.21
N LEU A 156 10.03 -13.42 6.84
CA LEU A 156 10.08 -13.24 8.29
C LEU A 156 9.58 -14.48 9.04
N GLY A 157 8.41 -15.02 8.65
CA GLY A 157 7.85 -16.23 9.27
C GLY A 157 8.75 -17.46 9.12
N THR A 158 9.27 -17.69 7.91
CA THR A 158 10.19 -18.82 7.65
C THR A 158 11.52 -18.65 8.37
N SER A 159 12.06 -17.43 8.46
CA SER A 159 13.28 -17.16 9.24
C SER A 159 13.10 -17.46 10.72
N GLY A 160 11.91 -17.20 11.29
CA GLY A 160 11.58 -17.52 12.67
C GLY A 160 11.53 -19.02 12.94
N LEU A 161 11.03 -19.82 11.97
CA LEU A 161 11.09 -21.28 12.07
C LEU A 161 12.52 -21.78 12.04
N VAL A 162 13.32 -21.34 11.05
CA VAL A 162 14.72 -21.75 10.92
C VAL A 162 15.53 -21.38 12.15
N GLY A 163 15.33 -20.18 12.70
CA GLY A 163 15.99 -19.72 13.91
C GLY A 163 15.57 -20.45 15.19
N ASN A 164 14.44 -21.16 15.20
CA ASN A 164 14.05 -22.03 16.32
C ASN A 164 14.69 -23.42 16.21
N PHE A 165 14.91 -23.90 14.99
CA PHE A 165 15.51 -25.21 14.72
C PHE A 165 17.04 -25.23 14.87
N LEU A 166 17.71 -24.09 14.72
CA LEU A 166 19.16 -23.91 14.93
C LEU A 166 19.47 -23.54 16.38
#